data_AF-A0A3U1AHK3-F1
#
_entry.id   AF-A0A3U1AHK3-F1
#
_cell.length_a   1.000
_cell.length_b   1.000
_cell.length_c   1.000
_cell.angle_alpha   90.00
_cell.angle_beta   90.00
_cell.angle_gamma   90.00
#
_symmetry.space_group_name_H-M   'P 1'
#
loop_
_entity.id
_entity.type
_entity.pdbx_description
1 polymer ?
#
loop_
_entity_poly.entity_id
_entity_poly.type
_entity_poly.pdbx_seq_one_letter_code
_entity_poly.pdbx_strand_id
1 'polypeptide(L)'
;MQENETKKNKSTVVLSLRVPESEAAMYDAMCKDANLSRSELLRAIIKTKTNGGGVVINAPQKKVKDPDYSKLIFYYNKASNNINQVAKKINSAFAANIISENTMLSGIAVLHNIERLLEAGLDNGNRKG
;
A
#
# COMPACT_ATOMS: atom_id res chain seq x y z
N MET A 1 -53.64 7.27 19.00
CA MET A 1 -52.45 8.11 19.25
C MET A 1 -51.31 7.53 18.43
N GLN A 2 -51.07 8.10 17.24
CA GLN A 2 -49.93 7.76 16.40
C GLN A 2 -48.96 8.93 16.52
N GLU A 3 -47.81 8.70 17.14
CA GLU A 3 -46.68 9.63 17.10
C GLU A 3 -45.61 8.97 16.25
N ASN A 4 -45.52 9.39 14.99
CA ASN A 4 -44.46 9.00 14.09
C ASN A 4 -43.99 10.22 13.29
N GLU A 5 -42.67 10.30 13.12
CA GLU A 5 -41.93 11.02 12.08
C GLU A 5 -41.70 12.55 12.25
N THR A 6 -40.50 12.91 12.73
CA THR A 6 -39.41 13.51 11.91
C THR A 6 -38.31 14.14 12.79
N LYS A 7 -37.40 13.32 13.34
CA LYS A 7 -36.07 13.85 13.71
C LYS A 7 -35.30 14.09 12.41
N LYS A 8 -35.41 15.30 11.83
CA LYS A 8 -34.55 15.75 10.73
C LYS A 8 -33.08 15.52 11.12
N ASN A 9 -32.41 14.62 10.43
CA ASN A 9 -30.97 14.38 10.57
C ASN A 9 -30.21 15.70 10.36
N LYS A 10 -29.82 16.36 11.45
CA LYS A 10 -29.01 17.57 11.40
C LYS A 10 -27.62 17.20 10.83
N SER A 11 -27.11 18.02 9.92
CA SER A 11 -25.77 17.83 9.36
C SER A 11 -24.71 18.18 10.41
N THR A 12 -24.36 17.22 11.26
CA THR A 12 -23.45 17.44 12.41
C THR A 12 -21.97 17.21 12.07
N VAL A 13 -21.68 16.45 11.00
CA VAL A 13 -20.31 16.10 10.62
C VAL A 13 -19.79 17.03 9.53
N VAL A 14 -18.60 17.63 9.76
CA VAL A 14 -17.91 18.49 8.80
C VAL A 14 -16.93 17.66 7.98
N LEU A 15 -17.11 17.63 6.67
CA LEU A 15 -16.14 17.10 5.71
C LEU A 15 -15.39 18.30 5.10
N SER A 16 -14.08 18.36 5.30
CA SER A 16 -13.23 19.40 4.70
C SER A 16 -12.18 18.77 3.80
N LEU A 17 -11.94 19.39 2.64
CA LEU A 17 -10.93 19.00 1.67
C LEU A 17 -10.07 20.22 1.37
N ARG A 18 -8.75 20.08 1.41
CA ARG A 18 -7.82 21.09 0.93
C ARG A 18 -7.54 20.81 -0.54
N VAL A 19 -7.84 21.78 -1.40
CA VAL A 19 -7.60 21.72 -2.84
C VAL A 19 -6.67 22.86 -3.26
N PRO A 20 -5.86 22.68 -4.32
CA PRO A 20 -5.15 23.79 -4.98
C PRO A 20 -6.13 24.85 -5.49
N GLU A 21 -5.67 26.10 -5.61
CA GLU A 21 -6.50 27.22 -6.10
C GLU A 21 -7.06 26.97 -7.51
N SER A 22 -6.30 26.28 -8.37
CA SER A 22 -6.74 25.90 -9.72
C SER A 22 -7.94 24.95 -9.71
N GLU A 23 -7.96 23.98 -8.80
CA GLU A 23 -9.07 23.02 -8.65
C GLU A 23 -10.27 23.65 -7.93
N ALA A 24 -10.02 24.56 -6.99
CA ALA A 24 -11.08 25.34 -6.34
C ALA A 24 -11.88 26.17 -7.35
N ALA A 25 -11.19 26.79 -8.32
CA ALA A 25 -11.83 27.56 -9.38
C ALA A 25 -12.73 26.68 -10.28
N MET A 26 -12.28 25.46 -10.61
CA MET A 26 -13.10 24.51 -11.38
C MET A 26 -14.34 24.08 -10.58
N TYR A 27 -14.19 23.80 -9.30
CA TYR A 27 -15.30 23.44 -8.42
C TYR A 27 -16.32 24.58 -8.28
N ASP A 28 -15.83 25.82 -8.18
CA ASP A 28 -16.67 27.01 -8.12
C ASP A 28 -17.43 27.26 -9.42
N ALA A 29 -16.81 26.99 -10.58
CA ALA A 29 -17.50 27.04 -11.87
C ALA A 29 -18.62 25.99 -11.94
N MET A 30 -18.37 24.76 -11.50
CA MET A 30 -19.39 23.71 -11.43
C MET A 30 -20.55 24.08 -10.48
N CYS A 31 -20.26 24.74 -9.36
CA CYS A 31 -21.29 25.24 -8.45
C CYS A 31 -22.18 26.30 -9.12
N LYS A 32 -21.57 27.20 -9.91
CA LYS A 32 -22.31 28.23 -10.67
C LYS A 32 -23.18 27.62 -11.77
N ASP A 33 -22.65 26.68 -12.55
CA ASP A 33 -23.39 25.99 -13.61
C ASP A 33 -24.56 25.16 -13.07
N ALA A 34 -24.35 24.45 -11.96
CA ALA A 34 -25.39 23.66 -11.32
C ALA A 34 -26.37 24.49 -10.47
N ASN A 35 -26.08 25.78 -10.25
CA ASN A 35 -26.78 26.66 -9.32
C ASN A 35 -26.94 26.06 -7.91
N LEU A 36 -25.88 25.40 -7.42
CA LEU A 36 -25.85 24.73 -6.12
C LEU A 36 -24.74 25.31 -5.24
N SER A 37 -24.96 25.31 -3.92
CA SER A 37 -23.88 25.62 -3.00
C SER A 37 -22.82 24.51 -3.00
N ARG A 38 -21.59 24.85 -2.60
CA ARG A 38 -20.46 23.90 -2.52
C ARG A 38 -20.80 22.63 -1.74
N SER A 39 -21.56 22.75 -0.65
CA SER A 39 -21.96 21.61 0.17
C SER A 39 -23.09 20.79 -0.45
N GLU A 40 -23.97 21.40 -1.25
CA GLU A 40 -25.04 20.70 -1.95
C GLU A 40 -24.50 19.94 -3.16
N LEU A 41 -23.60 20.54 -3.92
CA LEU A 41 -22.90 19.88 -5.01
C LEU A 41 -22.12 18.67 -4.52
N LEU A 42 -21.37 18.81 -3.41
CA LEU A 42 -20.62 17.70 -2.81
C LEU A 42 -21.57 16.56 -2.37
N ARG A 43 -22.72 16.89 -1.78
CA ARG A 43 -23.73 15.89 -1.40
C ARG A 43 -24.36 15.22 -2.61
N ALA A 44 -24.60 15.94 -3.71
CA ALA A 44 -25.14 15.37 -4.94
C ALA A 44 -24.14 14.39 -5.57
N ILE A 45 -22.85 14.74 -5.62
CA ILE A 45 -21.77 13.85 -6.09
C ILE A 45 -21.67 12.59 -5.21
N ILE A 46 -21.77 12.73 -3.89
CA ILE A 46 -21.76 11.57 -2.98
C ILE A 46 -22.99 10.68 -3.19
N LYS A 47 -24.18 11.28 -3.31
CA LYS A 47 -25.44 10.52 -3.52
C LYS A 47 -25.50 9.83 -4.86
N THR A 48 -25.00 10.45 -5.93
CA THR A 48 -24.93 9.83 -7.26
C THR A 48 -24.06 8.58 -7.25
N LYS A 49 -22.94 8.58 -6.50
CA LYS A 49 -22.14 7.38 -6.25
C LYS A 49 -22.92 6.27 -5.52
N THR A 50 -23.69 6.63 -4.48
CA THR A 50 -24.48 5.67 -3.69
C THR A 50 -25.64 5.06 -4.49
N ASN A 51 -26.19 5.80 -5.45
CA ASN A 51 -27.31 5.35 -6.29
C ASN A 51 -26.86 4.56 -7.54
N GLY A 52 -25.61 4.08 -7.59
CA GLY A 52 -25.08 3.30 -8.71
C GLY A 52 -24.65 4.13 -9.93
N GLY A 53 -24.62 5.46 -9.81
CA GLY A 53 -24.00 6.33 -10.81
C GLY A 53 -22.49 6.11 -10.83
N GLY A 54 -21.92 5.85 -12.00
CA GLY A 54 -20.49 5.62 -12.19
C GLY A 54 -19.69 6.89 -11.89
N VAL A 55 -19.09 6.97 -10.71
CA VAL A 55 -18.04 7.95 -10.42
C VAL A 55 -16.70 7.30 -10.76
N VAL A 56 -16.07 7.78 -11.83
CA VAL A 56 -14.73 7.32 -12.20
C VAL A 56 -13.73 7.95 -11.24
N ILE A 57 -13.19 7.14 -10.33
CA ILE A 57 -12.14 7.56 -9.40
C ILE A 57 -10.80 7.53 -10.17
N ASN A 58 -10.45 8.65 -10.80
CA ASN A 58 -9.15 8.86 -11.45
C ASN A 58 -8.07 9.30 -10.44
N ALA A 59 -8.08 8.70 -9.25
CA ALA A 59 -7.02 8.91 -8.27
C ALA A 59 -6.16 7.64 -8.20
N PRO A 60 -4.82 7.75 -8.12
CA PRO A 60 -4.01 6.60 -7.78
C PRO A 60 -4.47 6.11 -6.41
N GLN A 61 -5.13 4.95 -6.38
CA GLN A 61 -5.46 4.33 -5.11
C GLN A 61 -4.15 4.14 -4.36
N LYS A 62 -4.03 4.74 -3.18
CA LYS A 62 -2.91 4.45 -2.30
C LYS A 62 -3.00 2.95 -2.02
N LYS A 63 -2.10 2.16 -2.60
CA LYS A 63 -1.94 0.74 -2.26
C LYS A 63 -1.90 0.69 -0.74
N VAL A 64 -2.88 0.02 -0.13
CA VAL A 64 -2.89 -0.20 1.30
C VAL A 64 -1.60 -0.96 1.56
N LYS A 65 -0.59 -0.31 2.16
CA LYS A 65 0.63 -1.00 2.54
C LYS A 65 0.22 -1.99 3.61
N ASP A 66 0.11 -3.25 3.24
CA ASP A 66 -0.14 -4.31 4.20
C ASP A 66 0.98 -4.23 5.26
N PRO A 67 0.65 -3.96 6.54
CA PRO A 67 1.63 -3.84 7.60
C PRO A 67 2.50 -5.10 7.74
N ASP A 68 1.94 -6.27 7.41
CA ASP A 68 2.63 -7.55 7.52
C ASP A 68 3.55 -7.81 6.32
N TYR A 69 3.20 -7.33 5.12
CA TYR A 69 4.12 -7.37 3.98
C TYR A 69 5.36 -6.50 4.20
N SER A 70 5.19 -5.33 4.84
CA SER A 70 6.32 -4.45 5.18
C SER A 70 7.28 -5.11 6.19
N LYS A 71 6.75 -5.85 7.16
CA LYS A 71 7.56 -6.65 8.09
C LYS A 71 8.28 -7.79 7.36
N LEU A 72 7.61 -8.46 6.43
CA LEU A 72 8.20 -9.55 5.65
C LEU A 72 9.43 -9.08 4.85
N ILE A 73 9.32 -7.91 4.19
CA ILE A 73 10.46 -7.27 3.50
C ILE A 73 11.59 -6.96 4.49
N PHE A 74 11.28 -6.45 5.68
CA PHE A 74 12.30 -6.15 6.69
C PHE A 74 13.08 -7.40 7.12
N TYR A 75 12.39 -8.51 7.39
CA TYR A 75 13.03 -9.76 7.77
C TYR A 75 13.84 -10.37 6.62
N TYR A 76 13.35 -10.27 5.39
CA TYR A 76 14.09 -10.67 4.19
C TYR A 76 15.43 -9.94 4.09
N ASN A 77 15.41 -8.60 4.22
CA ASN A 77 16.63 -7.80 4.14
C ASN A 77 17.64 -8.15 5.24
N LYS A 78 17.18 -8.44 6.46
CA LYS A 78 18.02 -8.94 7.55
C LYS A 78 18.67 -10.28 7.21
N ALA A 79 17.89 -11.21 6.65
CA ALA A 79 18.38 -12.53 6.27
C ALA A 79 19.39 -12.46 5.12
N SER A 80 19.11 -11.69 4.06
CA SER A 80 20.03 -11.47 2.93
C SER A 80 21.38 -10.89 3.39
N ASN A 81 21.36 -9.91 4.29
CA ASN A 81 22.59 -9.36 4.87
C ASN A 81 23.40 -10.42 5.65
N ASN A 82 22.73 -11.30 6.39
CA ASN A 82 23.41 -12.38 7.10
C ASN A 82 24.01 -13.40 6.12
N ILE A 83 23.29 -13.75 5.07
CA ILE A 83 23.77 -14.65 4.00
C ILE A 83 25.05 -14.09 3.37
N ASN A 84 25.06 -12.80 3.02
CA ASN A 84 26.24 -12.14 2.46
C ASN A 84 27.43 -12.15 3.42
N GLN A 85 27.20 -12.00 4.73
CA GLN A 85 28.26 -12.10 5.72
C GLN A 85 28.84 -13.52 5.82
N VAL A 86 28.00 -14.55 5.77
CA VAL A 86 28.46 -15.95 5.77
C VAL A 86 29.23 -16.26 4.48
N ALA A 87 28.71 -15.84 3.32
CA ALA A 87 29.39 -16.00 2.03
C ALA A 87 30.79 -15.36 2.05
N LYS A 88 30.90 -14.13 2.58
CA LYS A 88 32.19 -13.45 2.72
C LYS A 88 33.16 -14.23 3.62
N LYS A 89 32.68 -14.79 4.74
CA LYS A 89 33.51 -15.63 5.62
C LYS A 89 33.98 -16.92 4.95
N ILE A 90 33.10 -17.58 4.19
CA ILE A 90 33.43 -18.79 3.43
C ILE A 90 34.52 -18.48 2.39
N ASN A 91 34.35 -17.39 1.63
CA ASN A 91 35.35 -16.96 0.64
C ASN A 91 36.70 -16.62 1.28
N SER A 92 36.70 -15.91 2.42
CA SER A 92 37.93 -15.63 3.16
C SER A 92 38.61 -16.89 3.70
N ALA A 93 37.84 -17.88 4.18
CA ALA A 93 38.38 -19.14 4.67
C ALA A 93 38.99 -19.99 3.54
N PHE A 94 38.39 -19.96 2.35
CA PHE A 94 38.94 -20.59 1.16
C PHE A 94 40.24 -19.90 0.71
N ALA A 95 40.26 -18.56 0.64
CA ALA A 95 41.45 -17.79 0.29
C ALA A 95 42.63 -18.01 1.27
N ALA A 96 42.32 -18.30 2.53
CA ALA A 96 43.32 -18.65 3.55
C ALA A 96 43.73 -20.14 3.53
N ASN A 97 43.26 -20.94 2.56
CA ASN A 97 43.47 -22.40 2.46
C ASN A 97 43.01 -23.18 3.71
N ILE A 98 42.05 -22.65 4.47
CA ILE A 98 41.50 -23.30 5.68
C ILE A 98 40.46 -24.36 5.31
N ILE A 99 39.73 -24.14 4.21
CA ILE A 99 38.71 -25.06 3.70
C ILE A 99 39.01 -25.46 2.26
N SER A 100 38.57 -26.65 1.86
CA SER A 100 38.65 -27.10 0.48
C SER A 100 37.60 -26.42 -0.41
N GLU A 101 37.87 -26.37 -1.71
CA GLU A 101 36.95 -25.84 -2.72
C GLU A 101 35.58 -26.54 -2.67
N ASN A 102 35.57 -27.85 -2.45
CA ASN A 102 34.33 -28.63 -2.39
C ASN A 102 33.44 -28.22 -1.20
N THR A 103 34.06 -27.89 -0.06
CA THR A 103 33.36 -27.36 1.12
C THR A 103 32.85 -25.94 0.88
N MET A 104 33.63 -25.10 0.19
CA MET A 104 33.22 -23.75 -0.22
C MET A 104 31.98 -23.79 -1.12
N LEU A 105 32.03 -24.58 -2.21
CA LEU A 105 30.93 -24.72 -3.17
C LEU A 105 29.66 -25.27 -2.50
N SER A 106 29.80 -26.26 -1.63
CA SER A 106 28.68 -26.81 -0.86
C SER A 106 28.06 -25.75 0.06
N GLY A 107 28.88 -24.94 0.73
CA GLY A 107 28.41 -23.84 1.57
C GLY A 107 27.67 -22.76 0.79
N ILE A 108 28.21 -22.35 -0.36
CA ILE A 108 27.56 -21.37 -1.25
C ILE A 108 26.22 -21.91 -1.78
N ALA A 109 26.16 -23.19 -2.18
CA ALA A 109 24.92 -23.80 -2.66
C ALA A 109 23.79 -23.78 -1.62
N VAL A 110 24.11 -24.02 -0.34
CA VAL A 110 23.14 -23.93 0.77
C VAL A 110 22.65 -22.49 0.95
N LEU A 111 23.55 -21.51 0.92
CA LEU A 111 23.19 -20.09 1.03
C LEU A 111 22.26 -19.65 -0.10
N HIS A 112 22.55 -20.07 -1.34
CA HIS A 112 21.73 -19.77 -2.51
C HIS A 112 20.33 -20.40 -2.42
N ASN A 113 20.22 -21.60 -1.86
CA ASN A 113 18.94 -22.26 -1.61
C ASN A 113 18.09 -21.51 -0.57
N ILE A 114 18.72 -21.00 0.50
CA ILE A 114 18.03 -20.21 1.53
C ILE A 114 17.50 -18.90 0.94
N GLU A 115 18.30 -18.21 0.13
CA GLU A 115 17.88 -16.99 -0.57
C GLU A 115 16.65 -17.25 -1.46
N ARG A 116 16.69 -18.33 -2.25
CA ARG A 116 15.57 -18.72 -3.12
C ARG A 116 14.28 -19.02 -2.35
N LEU A 117 14.39 -19.66 -1.18
CA LEU A 117 13.24 -19.94 -0.31
C LEU A 117 12.64 -18.65 0.27
N LEU A 118 13.49 -17.69 0.62
CA LEU A 118 13.08 -16.39 1.14
C LEU A 118 12.39 -15.54 0.05
N GLU A 119 12.90 -15.54 -1.17
CA GLU A 119 12.26 -14.88 -2.33
C GLU A 119 10.90 -15.50 -2.66
N ALA A 120 10.80 -16.83 -2.69
CA ALA A 120 9.53 -17.53 -2.90
C ALA A 120 8.50 -17.18 -1.80
N GLY A 121 8.97 -16.98 -0.56
CA GLY A 121 8.13 -16.51 0.55
C GLY A 121 7.59 -15.09 0.33
N LEU A 122 8.43 -14.18 -0.18
CA LEU A 122 8.02 -12.81 -0.52
C LEU A 122 7.00 -12.78 -1.67
N ASP A 123 7.22 -13.55 -2.73
CA ASP A 123 6.31 -13.63 -3.88
C ASP A 123 4.93 -14.18 -3.48
N ASN A 124 4.91 -15.20 -2.62
CA ASN A 124 3.67 -15.77 -2.09
C ASN A 124 2.96 -14.81 -1.12
N GLY A 125 3.71 -14.02 -0.35
CA GLY A 125 3.15 -12.97 0.51
C GLY A 125 2.55 -11.81 -0.31
N ASN A 126 3.21 -11.42 -1.41
CA ASN A 126 2.78 -10.32 -2.28
C ASN A 126 1.49 -10.65 -3.06
N ARG A 127 1.28 -11.92 -3.44
CA ARG A 127 0.06 -12.36 -4.15
C ARG A 127 -1.21 -12.39 -3.30
N LYS A 128 -1.10 -12.29 -1.97
CA LYS A 128 -2.25 -12.34 -1.04
C LYS A 128 -2.72 -10.95 -0.57
N GLY A 129 -1.97 -9.88 -0.89
CA GLY A 129 -2.29 -8.49 -0.54
C GLY A 129 -3.03 -7.74 -1.62
#